data_AF-A0A7R8WG32-F1
#
_entry.id   AF-A0A7R8WG32-F1
#
_cell.length_a   1.000
_cell.length_b   1.000
_cell.length_c   1.000
_cell.angle_alpha   90.00
_cell.angle_beta   90.00
_cell.angle_gamma   90.00
#
_symmetry.space_group_name_H-M   'P 1'
#
loop_
_entity.id
_entity.type
_entity.pdbx_description
1 polymer ?
#
loop_
_entity_poly.entity_id
_entity_poly.type
_entity_poly.pdbx_seq_one_letter_code
_entity_poly.pdbx_strand_id
1 'polypeptide(L)'
;MLGILAGLTRSDLKIPSSVYEALSIYLLLAIGLKGGVQLAEYATLEMLFDSIVIVVIACLIPLLVFPVLLKLGHFKRADAASIAAHYGSVSVVTFSLAITFLEQLDIPYEGFMIVFLVLLEVPALVIGVLLARYGSGTISWTGLLHEVFFGKSILLLLGGLLIGYLSGPAGMQPMELVFFDMFKGALAIFLLEMGLVAASRVHALRTYGVFLSVFAVLTPILNSCLGIFTAYLLGLSAGGALLLPSLVPLSPVPRIVRCDRAMSSSAIPLSHHLHGGYGHPITRDWQTNTCRITTRDLMYPIFVFTSLEPEIDSSEEDIPSLPGVKRRGLSSTISHLQTLVPLGLKSVLVFPLTDEAKDDRGSPADSSATLRVITQLKKTFPEILVAADLCLCPFAANGHCGITDPDGHVLQRSSVERTAEIALAYARAGADVVAPSGRQDGCVAAIKNKLLDAGLGSRVAVLSYSAKYASCLYGPFRDAVGSAPKSGDRKAYQLPPGSAGLSMRAVAADVEQGADMLMVKPGLAYLDMVHRVKETFPNHPLFVYQVSGEYSMLHHAASNGTFDLDAAVSETLVAFKRAGADVIITYFTPRILKRVAGGGLS
;
A
#
# COMPACT_ATOMS: atom_id res chain seq x y z
N MET A 1 27.16 8.26 18.38
CA MET A 1 27.06 7.78 19.78
C MET A 1 25.63 7.81 20.29
N LEU A 2 24.97 8.97 20.35
CA LEU A 2 23.57 9.07 20.80
C LEU A 2 22.61 8.14 20.03
N GLY A 3 22.72 8.07 18.69
CA GLY A 3 21.87 7.17 17.89
C GLY A 3 22.10 5.68 18.19
N ILE A 4 23.34 5.28 18.47
CA ILE A 4 23.64 3.89 18.86
C ILE A 4 23.03 3.59 20.23
N LEU A 5 23.23 4.48 21.21
CA LEU A 5 22.66 4.35 22.54
C LEU A 5 21.13 4.26 22.46
N ALA A 6 20.49 5.19 21.76
CA ALA A 6 19.04 5.22 21.55
C ALA A 6 18.51 3.93 20.92
N GLY A 7 19.20 3.41 19.90
CA GLY A 7 18.82 2.15 19.25
C GLY A 7 19.02 0.92 20.15
N LEU A 8 20.09 0.89 20.95
CA LEU A 8 20.35 -0.21 21.90
C LEU A 8 19.40 -0.19 23.10
N THR A 9 18.98 0.99 23.56
CA THR A 9 17.99 1.15 24.64
C THR A 9 16.54 1.00 24.15
N ARG A 10 16.33 0.61 22.88
CA ARG A 10 15.01 0.46 22.25
C ARG A 10 14.14 1.72 22.34
N SER A 11 14.72 2.90 22.13
CA SER A 11 13.91 4.11 21.99
C SER A 11 13.00 4.00 20.76
N ASP A 12 11.77 4.48 20.83
CA ASP A 12 10.84 4.55 19.69
C ASP A 12 11.21 5.61 18.64
N LEU A 13 12.40 6.20 18.73
CA LEU A 13 12.90 7.18 17.79
C LEU A 13 13.14 6.53 16.41
N LYS A 14 12.30 6.88 15.43
CA LYS A 14 12.45 6.52 14.02
C LYS A 14 12.37 7.77 13.17
N ILE A 15 13.40 8.03 12.37
CA ILE A 15 13.36 9.11 11.37
C ILE A 15 12.66 8.54 10.12
N PRO A 16 11.58 9.17 9.62
CA PRO A 16 10.93 8.71 8.39
C PRO A 16 11.91 8.64 7.21
N SER A 17 11.79 7.62 6.36
CA SER A 17 12.70 7.41 5.23
C SER A 17 12.76 8.60 4.27
N SER A 18 11.64 9.32 4.10
CA SER A 18 11.57 10.55 3.30
C SER A 18 12.43 11.68 3.86
N VAL A 19 12.49 11.82 5.19
CA VAL A 19 13.33 12.83 5.86
C VAL A 19 14.80 12.49 5.67
N TYR A 20 15.15 11.20 5.80
CA TYR A 20 16.51 10.74 5.54
C TYR A 20 16.97 10.97 4.10
N GLU A 21 16.11 10.67 3.11
CA GLU A 21 16.42 10.94 1.70
C GLU A 21 16.60 12.44 1.45
N ALA A 22 15.73 13.29 2.01
CA ALA A 22 15.85 14.74 1.91
C ALA A 22 17.16 15.27 2.53
N LEU A 23 17.53 14.80 3.73
CA LEU A 23 18.80 15.16 4.39
C LEU A 23 20.00 14.72 3.57
N SER A 24 19.96 13.52 2.97
CA SER A 24 21.04 13.01 2.12
C SER A 24 21.25 13.89 0.89
N ILE A 25 20.16 14.25 0.20
CA ILE A 25 20.19 15.11 -0.99
C ILE A 25 20.75 16.49 -0.63
N TYR A 26 20.25 17.07 0.47
CA TYR A 26 20.69 18.36 0.95
C TYR A 26 22.20 18.38 1.27
N LEU A 27 22.70 17.39 2.02
CA LEU A 27 24.10 17.32 2.42
C LEU A 27 25.04 17.14 1.21
N LEU A 28 24.69 16.26 0.26
CA LEU A 28 25.48 16.04 -0.94
C LEU A 28 25.56 17.29 -1.81
N LEU A 29 24.43 17.98 -2.00
CA LEU A 29 24.40 19.23 -2.75
C LEU A 29 25.20 20.35 -2.06
N ALA A 30 25.03 20.51 -0.74
CA ALA A 30 25.75 21.50 0.05
C ALA A 30 27.28 21.33 -0.05
N ILE A 31 27.75 20.08 0.01
CA ILE A 31 29.17 19.76 -0.07
C ILE A 31 29.71 20.03 -1.46
N GLY A 32 28.96 19.65 -2.50
CA GLY A 32 29.29 20.00 -3.88
C GLY A 32 29.44 21.51 -4.04
N LEU A 33 28.45 22.29 -3.59
CA LEU A 33 28.45 23.75 -3.68
C LEU A 33 29.65 24.38 -2.95
N LYS A 34 29.92 24.00 -1.69
CA LYS A 34 31.07 24.48 -0.91
C LYS A 34 32.40 24.14 -1.60
N GLY A 35 32.52 22.93 -2.15
CA GLY A 35 33.69 22.51 -2.94
C GLY A 35 33.87 23.32 -4.22
N GLY A 36 32.78 23.62 -4.92
CA GLY A 36 32.83 24.41 -6.15
C GLY A 36 33.31 25.83 -5.90
N VAL A 37 32.77 26.47 -4.87
CA VAL A 37 33.18 27.83 -4.46
C VAL A 37 34.66 27.87 -4.13
N GLN A 38 35.14 26.91 -3.33
CA GLN A 38 36.57 26.82 -3.01
C GLN A 38 37.41 26.57 -4.26
N LEU A 39 36.98 25.69 -5.17
CA LEU A 39 37.71 25.40 -6.40
C LEU A 39 37.88 26.64 -7.31
N ALA A 40 36.93 27.57 -7.29
CA ALA A 40 37.01 28.81 -8.05
C ALA A 40 38.17 29.73 -7.59
N GLU A 41 38.70 29.51 -6.38
CA GLU A 41 39.77 30.32 -5.78
C GLU A 41 41.18 29.79 -6.08
N TYR A 42 41.35 28.60 -6.66
CA TYR A 42 42.66 27.98 -6.90
C TYR A 42 42.99 27.75 -8.39
N ALA A 43 44.28 27.68 -8.72
CA ALA A 43 44.76 27.44 -10.07
C ALA A 43 44.65 25.96 -10.49
N THR A 44 43.93 25.68 -11.60
CA THR A 44 43.55 24.34 -12.04
C THR A 44 44.70 23.42 -12.51
N LEU A 45 45.87 23.98 -12.83
CA LEU A 45 47.00 23.20 -13.38
C LEU A 45 47.86 22.53 -12.30
N GLU A 46 47.95 23.11 -11.10
CA GLU A 46 48.74 22.55 -10.00
C GLU A 46 48.06 21.31 -9.39
N MET A 47 46.72 21.28 -9.38
CA MET A 47 45.94 20.16 -8.85
C MET A 47 45.91 18.91 -9.74
N LEU A 48 46.31 19.02 -11.01
CA LEU A 48 46.16 17.91 -11.95
C LEU A 48 47.03 16.71 -11.55
N PHE A 49 48.27 16.97 -11.10
CA PHE A 49 49.17 15.93 -10.64
C PHE A 49 48.61 15.25 -9.39
N ASP A 50 48.20 16.03 -8.39
CA ASP A 50 47.63 15.51 -7.15
C ASP A 50 46.37 14.69 -7.42
N SER A 51 45.48 15.17 -8.28
CA SER A 51 44.26 14.46 -8.70
C SER A 51 44.56 13.10 -9.33
N ILE A 52 45.60 13.00 -10.17
CA ILE A 52 46.03 11.73 -10.77
C ILE A 52 46.51 10.76 -9.69
N VAL A 53 47.36 11.23 -8.77
CA VAL A 53 47.86 10.41 -7.66
C VAL A 53 46.70 9.90 -6.80
N ILE A 54 45.73 10.75 -6.49
CA ILE A 54 44.53 10.37 -5.74
C ILE A 54 43.69 9.33 -6.48
N VAL A 55 43.47 9.49 -7.79
CA VAL A 55 42.75 8.48 -8.60
C VAL A 55 43.49 7.15 -8.61
N VAL A 56 44.82 7.15 -8.69
CA VAL A 56 45.63 5.92 -8.62
C VAL A 56 45.45 5.22 -7.27
N ILE A 57 45.46 5.96 -6.17
CA ILE A 57 45.23 5.41 -4.83
C ILE A 57 43.81 4.85 -4.70
N ALA A 58 42.78 5.55 -5.19
CA ALA A 58 41.40 5.05 -5.23
C ALA A 58 41.27 3.73 -6.01
N CYS A 59 42.02 3.57 -7.10
CA CYS A 59 42.06 2.31 -7.85
C CYS A 59 42.79 1.20 -7.08
N LEU A 60 43.88 1.55 -6.39
CA LEU A 60 44.75 0.61 -5.71
C LEU A 60 44.07 -0.04 -4.49
N ILE A 61 43.30 0.73 -3.71
CA ILE A 61 42.70 0.23 -2.47
C ILE A 61 41.77 -0.98 -2.71
N PRO A 62 40.78 -0.94 -3.63
CA PRO A 62 39.98 -2.12 -3.94
C PRO A 62 40.81 -3.30 -4.45
N LEU A 63 41.88 -3.05 -5.23
CA LEU A 63 42.76 -4.10 -5.75
C LEU A 63 43.54 -4.81 -4.63
N LEU A 64 43.93 -4.09 -3.57
CA LEU A 64 44.61 -4.66 -2.40
C LEU A 64 43.63 -5.37 -1.46
N VAL A 65 42.44 -4.80 -1.27
CA VAL A 65 41.43 -5.30 -0.33
C VAL A 65 40.74 -6.58 -0.85
N PHE A 66 40.44 -6.62 -2.14
CA PHE A 66 39.74 -7.72 -2.79
C PHE A 66 40.36 -9.12 -2.56
N PRO A 67 41.67 -9.35 -2.76
CA PRO A 67 42.25 -10.68 -2.55
C PRO A 67 42.20 -11.12 -1.09
N VAL A 68 42.26 -10.19 -0.13
CA VAL A 68 42.12 -10.49 1.30
C VAL A 68 40.71 -11.01 1.58
N LEU A 69 39.69 -10.33 1.08
CA LEU A 69 38.29 -10.76 1.22
C LEU A 69 38.00 -12.10 0.53
N LEU A 70 38.56 -12.31 -0.66
CA LEU A 70 38.35 -13.53 -1.44
C LEU A 70 39.06 -14.74 -0.82
N LYS A 71 40.33 -14.60 -0.42
CA LYS A 71 41.16 -15.73 0.03
C LYS A 71 41.07 -15.98 1.52
N LEU A 72 41.20 -14.94 2.35
CA LEU A 72 41.19 -15.06 3.81
C LEU A 72 39.77 -14.96 4.38
N GLY A 73 38.92 -14.13 3.77
CA GLY A 73 37.53 -13.96 4.20
C GLY A 73 36.55 -14.97 3.61
N HIS A 74 36.98 -15.78 2.63
CA HIS A 74 36.14 -16.75 1.91
C HIS A 74 34.83 -16.17 1.33
N PHE A 75 34.81 -14.87 1.01
CA PHE A 75 33.65 -14.22 0.39
C PHE A 75 33.51 -14.65 -1.08
N LYS A 76 32.26 -14.64 -1.58
CA LYS A 76 32.03 -14.78 -3.03
C LYS A 76 32.66 -13.59 -3.76
N ARG A 77 33.09 -13.79 -5.00
CA ARG A 77 33.75 -12.76 -5.82
C ARG A 77 32.99 -11.44 -5.86
N ALA A 78 31.69 -11.47 -6.13
CA ALA A 78 30.85 -10.28 -6.19
C ALA A 78 30.77 -9.55 -4.83
N ASP A 79 30.63 -10.30 -3.74
CA ASP A 79 30.59 -9.74 -2.38
C ASP A 79 31.94 -9.14 -1.99
N ALA A 80 33.04 -9.84 -2.28
CA ALA A 80 34.40 -9.36 -2.07
C ALA A 80 34.68 -8.08 -2.88
N ALA A 81 34.24 -8.03 -4.14
CA ALA A 81 34.41 -6.86 -5.01
C ALA A 81 33.56 -5.67 -4.55
N SER A 82 32.32 -5.91 -4.14
CA SER A 82 31.41 -4.88 -3.59
C SER A 82 31.97 -4.27 -2.30
N ILE A 83 32.43 -5.12 -1.37
CA ILE A 83 33.06 -4.66 -0.13
C ILE A 83 34.39 -3.93 -0.44
N ALA A 84 35.23 -4.46 -1.33
CA ALA A 84 36.49 -3.83 -1.71
C ALA A 84 36.27 -2.44 -2.35
N ALA A 85 35.26 -2.30 -3.21
CA ALA A 85 34.86 -1.02 -3.79
C ALA A 85 34.37 -0.04 -2.72
N HIS A 86 33.64 -0.52 -1.71
CA HIS A 86 33.24 0.31 -0.58
C HIS A 86 34.44 0.83 0.21
N TYR A 87 35.51 0.04 0.35
CA TYR A 87 36.76 0.49 0.97
C TYR A 87 37.60 1.43 0.10
N GLY A 88 37.37 1.48 -1.21
CA GLY A 88 37.97 2.49 -2.09
C GLY A 88 37.13 3.75 -2.26
N SER A 89 35.84 3.70 -1.88
CA SER A 89 34.88 4.80 -1.99
C SER A 89 34.88 5.66 -0.73
N VAL A 90 34.49 6.93 -0.85
CA VAL A 90 34.67 7.90 0.24
C VAL A 90 33.43 8.02 1.13
N SER A 91 33.66 8.23 2.43
CA SER A 91 32.63 8.69 3.36
C SER A 91 32.58 10.22 3.42
N VAL A 92 31.62 10.80 2.70
CA VAL A 92 31.28 12.23 2.73
C VAL A 92 31.09 12.75 4.16
N VAL A 93 30.51 11.91 5.02
CA VAL A 93 30.25 12.21 6.44
C VAL A 93 31.55 12.29 7.25
N THR A 94 32.47 11.35 7.03
CA THR A 94 33.76 11.32 7.75
C THR A 94 34.61 12.53 7.38
N PHE A 95 34.65 12.87 6.09
CA PHE A 95 35.32 14.05 5.59
C PHE A 95 34.74 15.35 6.18
N SER A 96 33.42 15.47 6.22
CA SER A 96 32.73 16.64 6.79
C SER A 96 33.03 16.84 8.28
N LEU A 97 33.14 15.72 9.03
CA LEU A 97 33.51 15.75 10.44
C LEU A 97 34.98 16.16 10.64
N ALA A 98 35.88 15.67 9.79
CA ALA A 98 37.29 16.03 9.84
C ALA A 98 37.51 17.52 9.51
N ILE A 99 36.80 18.07 8.52
CA ILE A 99 36.79 19.53 8.25
C ILE A 99 36.32 20.29 9.48
N THR A 100 35.18 19.89 10.06
CA THR A 100 34.62 20.58 11.23
C THR A 100 35.60 20.56 12.42
N PHE A 101 36.34 19.46 12.59
CA PHE A 101 37.36 19.33 13.62
C PHE A 101 38.57 20.24 13.36
N LEU A 102 39.05 20.34 12.12
CA LEU A 102 40.14 21.25 11.74
C LEU A 102 39.73 22.72 11.89
N GLU A 103 38.53 23.08 11.44
CA GLU A 103 37.94 24.43 11.63
C GLU A 103 37.87 24.80 13.13
N GLN A 104 37.51 23.85 14.01
CA GLN A 104 37.47 24.08 15.46
C GLN A 104 38.84 24.32 16.09
N LEU A 105 39.90 23.74 15.49
CA LEU A 105 41.28 23.88 15.96
C LEU A 105 42.05 24.97 15.23
N ASP A 106 41.40 25.70 14.31
CA ASP A 106 42.02 26.71 13.45
C ASP A 106 43.23 26.18 12.65
N ILE A 107 43.16 24.91 12.23
CA ILE A 107 44.21 24.27 11.43
C ILE A 107 43.87 24.44 9.94
N PRO A 108 44.70 25.12 9.14
CA PRO A 108 44.44 25.31 7.72
C PRO A 108 44.57 23.99 6.95
N TYR A 109 43.82 23.89 5.86
CA TYR A 109 43.82 22.77 4.93
C TYR A 109 43.51 23.27 3.52
N GLU A 110 43.80 22.44 2.52
CA GLU A 110 43.62 22.78 1.11
C GLU A 110 42.13 22.72 0.72
N GLY A 111 41.57 23.82 0.21
CA GLY A 111 40.15 23.88 -0.17
C GLY A 111 39.77 22.91 -1.29
N PHE A 112 40.74 22.50 -2.11
CA PHE A 112 40.52 21.53 -3.18
C PHE A 112 40.35 20.08 -2.69
N MET A 113 40.54 19.80 -1.40
CA MET A 113 40.31 18.47 -0.84
C MET A 113 38.88 17.96 -1.07
N ILE A 114 37.91 18.87 -1.27
CA ILE A 114 36.53 18.52 -1.63
C ILE A 114 36.44 17.93 -3.05
N VAL A 115 37.35 18.29 -3.96
CA VAL A 115 37.42 17.69 -5.30
C VAL A 115 37.87 16.23 -5.22
N PHE A 116 38.81 15.92 -4.32
CA PHE A 116 39.27 14.55 -4.10
C PHE A 116 38.16 13.62 -3.60
N LEU A 117 37.24 14.14 -2.77
CA LEU A 117 36.02 13.41 -2.36
C LEU A 117 35.28 12.83 -3.58
N VAL A 118 35.08 13.66 -4.61
CA VAL A 118 34.34 13.28 -5.82
C VAL A 118 35.17 12.36 -6.71
N LEU A 119 36.47 12.67 -6.86
CA LEU A 119 37.39 11.91 -7.71
C LEU A 119 37.64 10.48 -7.20
N LEU A 120 37.55 10.24 -5.90
CA LEU A 120 37.79 8.92 -5.32
C LEU A 120 36.60 7.97 -5.48
N GLU A 121 35.37 8.47 -5.64
CA GLU A 121 34.17 7.63 -5.69
C GLU A 121 34.05 6.86 -7.02
N VAL A 122 34.34 7.51 -8.15
CA VAL A 122 34.21 6.92 -9.49
C VAL A 122 35.19 5.75 -9.73
N PRO A 123 36.51 5.89 -9.50
CA PRO A 123 37.46 4.82 -9.79
C PRO A 123 37.24 3.59 -8.90
N ALA A 124 36.86 3.79 -7.63
CA ALA A 124 36.56 2.69 -6.72
C ALA A 124 35.36 1.86 -7.20
N LEU A 125 34.29 2.52 -7.66
CA LEU A 125 33.12 1.84 -8.24
C LEU A 125 33.48 1.11 -9.54
N VAL A 126 34.24 1.75 -10.43
CA VAL A 126 34.69 1.13 -11.69
C VAL A 126 35.54 -0.11 -11.41
N ILE A 127 36.56 -0.01 -10.55
CA ILE A 127 37.41 -1.14 -10.18
C ILE A 127 36.60 -2.23 -9.47
N GLY A 128 35.66 -1.86 -8.61
CA GLY A 128 34.69 -2.77 -8.00
C GLY A 128 33.94 -3.61 -9.03
N VAL A 129 33.34 -2.96 -10.02
CA VAL A 129 32.61 -3.64 -11.09
C VAL A 129 33.53 -4.49 -11.96
N LEU A 130 34.73 -4.01 -12.28
CA LEU A 130 35.73 -4.79 -13.01
C LEU A 130 36.13 -6.05 -12.23
N LEU A 131 36.42 -5.93 -10.94
CA LEU A 131 36.76 -7.06 -10.07
C LEU A 131 35.61 -8.07 -9.93
N ALA A 132 34.37 -7.57 -9.87
CA ALA A 132 33.17 -8.41 -9.81
C ALA A 132 32.93 -9.19 -11.12
N ARG A 133 33.22 -8.59 -12.28
CA ARG A 133 32.96 -9.15 -13.63
C ARG A 133 34.17 -9.79 -14.30
N TYR A 134 35.34 -9.75 -13.68
CA TYR A 134 36.56 -10.33 -14.25
C TYR A 134 36.40 -11.84 -14.43
N GLY A 135 36.44 -12.29 -15.69
CA GLY A 135 36.24 -13.69 -16.08
C GLY A 135 34.82 -14.06 -16.51
N SER A 136 33.85 -13.13 -16.50
CA SER A 136 32.46 -13.37 -16.89
C SER A 136 31.96 -12.38 -17.97
N GLY A 137 32.26 -12.67 -19.23
CA GLY A 137 31.62 -12.03 -20.40
C GLY A 137 32.02 -10.57 -20.70
N THR A 138 31.39 -10.00 -21.73
CA THR A 138 31.66 -8.65 -22.25
C THR A 138 31.13 -7.55 -21.32
N ILE A 139 31.98 -6.56 -21.00
CA ILE A 139 31.60 -5.37 -20.22
C ILE A 139 30.98 -4.34 -21.17
N SER A 140 29.71 -3.99 -20.94
CA SER A 140 29.10 -2.82 -21.58
C SER A 140 29.62 -1.55 -20.91
N TRP A 141 30.67 -0.97 -21.48
CA TRP A 141 31.32 0.24 -20.96
C TRP A 141 30.39 1.45 -20.94
N THR A 142 29.52 1.57 -21.94
CA THR A 142 28.54 2.68 -22.02
C THR A 142 27.50 2.59 -20.91
N GLY A 143 26.98 1.39 -20.62
CA GLY A 143 26.06 1.18 -19.50
C GLY A 143 26.70 1.46 -18.15
N LEU A 144 27.94 0.98 -17.94
CA LEU A 144 28.68 1.20 -16.69
C LEU A 144 28.98 2.68 -16.47
N LEU A 145 29.48 3.39 -17.48
CA LEU A 145 29.76 4.81 -17.38
C LEU A 145 28.48 5.62 -17.11
N HIS A 146 27.37 5.26 -17.76
CA HIS A 146 26.09 5.93 -17.52
C HIS A 146 25.62 5.73 -16.07
N GLU A 147 25.66 4.50 -15.55
CA GLU A 147 25.25 4.19 -14.18
C GLU A 147 26.11 4.88 -13.13
N VAL A 148 27.43 4.95 -13.35
CA VAL A 148 28.36 5.62 -12.43
C VAL A 148 28.20 7.14 -12.49
N PHE A 149 28.23 7.77 -13.66
CA PHE A 149 28.18 9.23 -13.76
C PHE A 149 26.79 9.84 -13.53
N PHE A 150 25.71 9.13 -13.83
CA PHE A 150 24.34 9.60 -13.60
C PHE A 150 23.69 9.03 -12.32
N GLY A 151 24.48 8.40 -11.45
CA GLY A 151 24.03 8.03 -10.11
C GLY A 151 23.62 9.27 -9.30
N LYS A 152 22.53 9.17 -8.52
CA LYS A 152 21.96 10.30 -7.75
C LYS A 152 23.02 11.07 -6.94
N SER A 153 23.91 10.37 -6.22
CA SER A 153 24.92 11.00 -5.36
C SER A 153 25.98 11.75 -6.17
N ILE A 154 26.49 11.12 -7.22
CA ILE A 154 27.54 11.70 -8.09
C ILE A 154 26.97 12.89 -8.87
N LEU A 155 25.73 12.79 -9.37
CA LEU A 155 25.06 13.90 -10.05
C LEU A 155 24.86 15.11 -9.13
N LEU A 156 24.46 14.89 -7.87
CA LEU A 156 24.29 15.97 -6.90
C LEU A 156 25.63 16.60 -6.49
N LEU A 157 26.66 15.79 -6.28
CA LEU A 157 28.01 16.25 -5.93
C LEU A 157 28.66 17.03 -7.09
N LEU A 158 28.72 16.44 -8.30
CA LEU A 158 29.29 17.10 -9.47
C LEU A 158 28.47 18.31 -9.92
N GLY A 159 27.14 18.20 -9.88
CA GLY A 159 26.24 19.31 -10.16
C GLY A 159 26.45 20.47 -9.19
N GLY A 160 26.49 20.17 -7.89
CA GLY A 160 26.81 21.16 -6.85
C GLY A 160 28.19 21.78 -7.05
N LEU A 161 29.21 20.96 -7.34
CA LEU A 161 30.58 21.43 -7.61
C LEU A 161 30.63 22.39 -8.78
N LEU A 162 29.98 22.06 -9.90
CA LEU A 162 29.91 22.92 -11.08
C LEU A 162 29.16 24.22 -10.78
N ILE A 163 28.01 24.14 -10.11
CA ILE A 163 27.22 25.33 -9.74
C ILE A 163 28.04 26.24 -8.82
N GLY A 164 28.69 25.69 -7.79
CA GLY A 164 29.53 26.44 -6.87
C GLY A 164 30.72 27.10 -7.58
N TYR A 165 31.39 26.36 -8.48
CA TYR A 165 32.51 26.86 -9.27
C TYR A 165 32.11 28.03 -10.16
N LEU A 166 30.99 27.90 -10.87
CA LEU A 166 30.47 28.96 -11.74
C LEU A 166 29.94 30.17 -10.97
N SER A 167 29.40 29.96 -9.77
CA SER A 167 28.83 31.03 -8.94
C SER A 167 29.89 31.82 -8.18
N GLY A 168 30.99 31.16 -7.79
CA GLY A 168 32.04 31.74 -6.96
C GLY A 168 31.54 32.20 -5.58
N PRO A 169 32.42 32.80 -4.75
CA PRO A 169 32.07 33.22 -3.39
C PRO A 169 30.96 34.27 -3.36
N ALA A 170 31.02 35.27 -4.24
CA ALA A 170 30.05 36.36 -4.30
C ALA A 170 28.64 35.89 -4.75
N GLY A 171 28.56 34.95 -5.70
CA GLY A 171 27.28 34.42 -6.17
C GLY A 171 26.59 33.50 -5.15
N MET A 172 27.36 32.91 -4.23
CA MET A 172 26.83 31.98 -3.22
C MET A 172 26.42 32.62 -1.90
N GLN A 173 26.76 33.89 -1.66
CA GLN A 173 26.36 34.63 -0.44
C GLN A 173 24.88 34.47 -0.05
N PRO A 174 23.88 34.60 -0.96
CA PRO A 174 22.47 34.44 -0.59
C PRO A 174 22.10 33.05 -0.09
N MET A 175 22.90 32.04 -0.44
CA MET A 175 22.66 30.64 -0.16
C MET A 175 23.49 30.09 1.01
N GLU A 176 24.40 30.89 1.59
CA GLU A 176 25.25 30.51 2.72
C GLU A 176 24.42 30.05 3.92
N LEU A 177 23.38 30.81 4.28
CA LEU A 177 22.53 30.47 5.42
C LEU A 177 21.89 29.08 5.28
N VAL A 178 21.50 28.73 4.05
CA VAL A 178 20.82 27.46 3.76
C VAL A 178 21.80 26.32 3.61
N PHE A 179 22.90 26.46 2.89
CA PHE A 179 23.79 25.33 2.56
C PHE A 179 25.07 25.25 3.39
N PHE A 180 25.47 26.32 4.07
CA PHE A 180 26.71 26.40 4.83
C PHE A 180 26.42 26.44 6.33
N ASP A 181 25.53 27.33 6.78
CA ASP A 181 25.23 27.49 8.21
C ASP A 181 24.40 26.32 8.76
N MET A 182 23.35 25.93 8.05
CA MET A 182 22.50 24.80 8.45
C MET A 182 23.17 23.43 8.26
N PHE A 183 24.32 23.37 7.58
CA PHE A 183 25.01 22.13 7.24
C PHE A 183 25.31 21.27 8.47
N LYS A 184 25.88 21.89 9.52
CA LYS A 184 26.26 21.19 10.76
C LYS A 184 25.05 20.59 11.47
N GLY A 185 23.91 21.30 11.45
CA GLY A 185 22.64 20.82 12.02
C GLY A 185 22.06 19.63 11.25
N ALA A 186 22.01 19.73 9.92
CA ALA A 186 21.56 18.63 9.07
C ALA A 186 22.46 17.39 9.18
N LEU A 187 23.78 17.60 9.24
CA LEU A 187 24.77 16.53 9.43
C LEU A 187 24.58 15.81 10.76
N ALA A 188 24.26 16.55 11.84
CA ALA A 188 24.00 15.95 13.15
C ALA A 188 22.77 15.02 13.15
N ILE A 189 21.67 15.42 12.51
CA ILE A 189 20.47 14.58 12.37
C ILE A 189 20.76 13.36 11.49
N PHE A 190 21.51 13.54 10.41
CA PHE A 190 21.94 12.44 9.55
C PHE A 190 22.79 11.41 10.31
N LEU A 191 23.75 11.87 11.11
CA LEU A 191 24.60 11.04 11.95
C LEU A 191 23.81 10.31 13.06
N LEU A 192 22.76 10.92 13.59
CA LEU A 192 21.86 10.30 14.55
C LEU A 192 21.19 9.06 13.94
N GLU A 193 20.65 9.20 12.73
CA GLU A 193 20.04 8.08 11.99
C GLU A 193 21.05 6.97 11.67
N MET A 194 22.25 7.32 11.19
CA MET A 194 23.29 6.33 10.95
C MET A 194 23.66 5.55 12.21
N GLY A 195 23.61 6.19 13.38
CA GLY A 195 23.76 5.52 14.67
C GLY A 195 22.63 4.53 14.98
N LEU A 196 21.37 4.90 14.71
CA LEU A 196 20.20 4.03 14.89
C LEU A 196 20.26 2.81 13.95
N VAL A 197 20.61 3.04 12.68
CA VAL A 197 20.80 1.97 11.68
C VAL A 197 21.92 1.03 12.12
N ALA A 198 23.06 1.57 12.59
CA ALA A 198 24.14 0.74 13.11
C ALA A 198 23.68 -0.13 14.29
N ALA A 199 22.96 0.44 15.26
CA ALA A 199 22.42 -0.31 16.41
C ALA A 199 21.50 -1.46 15.98
N SER A 200 20.61 -1.22 15.01
CA SER A 200 19.70 -2.26 14.49
C SER A 200 20.42 -3.45 13.85
N ARG A 201 21.67 -3.26 13.39
CA ARG A 201 22.48 -4.27 12.68
C ARG A 201 23.55 -4.91 13.57
N VAL A 202 23.71 -4.49 14.83
CA VAL A 202 24.72 -5.05 15.75
C VAL A 202 24.59 -6.57 15.89
N HIS A 203 23.38 -7.12 15.86
CA HIS A 203 23.18 -8.56 15.96
C HIS A 203 23.74 -9.35 14.75
N ALA A 204 23.85 -8.71 13.58
CA ALA A 204 24.42 -9.33 12.38
C ALA A 204 25.92 -9.63 12.53
N LEU A 205 26.64 -8.91 13.41
CA LEU A 205 28.06 -9.19 13.68
C LEU A 205 28.27 -10.61 14.23
N ARG A 206 27.29 -11.18 14.95
CA ARG A 206 27.34 -12.57 15.44
C ARG A 206 27.27 -13.59 14.30
N THR A 207 26.66 -13.22 13.17
CA THR A 207 26.44 -14.10 12.01
C THR A 207 27.65 -14.17 11.09
N TYR A 208 28.42 -13.08 10.95
CA TYR A 208 29.52 -12.99 9.97
C TYR A 208 30.92 -13.26 10.55
N GLY A 209 31.00 -13.61 11.84
CA GLY A 209 32.22 -14.10 12.49
C GLY A 209 33.26 -13.03 12.83
N VAL A 210 34.32 -13.45 13.53
CA VAL A 210 35.40 -12.59 14.03
C VAL A 210 36.20 -11.94 12.89
N PHE A 211 36.36 -12.63 11.76
CA PHE A 211 37.11 -12.14 10.60
C PHE A 211 36.59 -10.77 10.13
N LEU A 212 35.28 -10.65 9.86
CA LEU A 212 34.72 -9.41 9.33
C LEU A 212 34.84 -8.25 10.33
N SER A 213 34.75 -8.55 11.64
CA SER A 213 34.93 -7.55 12.69
C SER A 213 36.37 -7.02 12.76
N VAL A 214 37.35 -7.92 12.73
CA VAL A 214 38.77 -7.56 12.72
C VAL A 214 39.12 -6.80 11.44
N PHE A 215 38.66 -7.31 10.30
CA PHE A 215 38.86 -6.68 9.01
C PHE A 215 38.24 -5.27 8.94
N ALA A 216 37.02 -5.10 9.47
CA ALA A 216 36.33 -3.81 9.47
C ALA A 216 37.00 -2.74 10.34
N VAL A 217 37.79 -3.14 11.35
CA VAL A 217 38.56 -2.22 12.20
C VAL A 217 39.96 -1.97 11.64
N LEU A 218 40.63 -3.05 11.18
CA LEU A 218 42.03 -2.99 10.76
C LEU A 218 42.21 -2.32 9.39
N THR A 219 41.36 -2.65 8.41
CA THR A 219 41.50 -2.15 7.04
C THR A 219 41.46 -0.61 6.98
N PRO A 220 40.53 0.08 7.69
CA PRO A 220 40.59 1.54 7.77
C PRO A 220 41.87 2.14 8.33
N ILE A 221 42.49 1.52 9.32
CA ILE A 221 43.73 2.01 9.92
C ILE A 221 44.87 1.89 8.90
N LEU A 222 44.97 0.75 8.21
CA LEU A 222 45.96 0.54 7.15
C LEU A 222 45.78 1.52 6.00
N ASN A 223 44.53 1.72 5.59
CA ASN A 223 44.15 2.69 4.57
C ASN A 223 44.47 4.14 4.99
N SER A 224 44.28 4.47 6.27
CA SER A 224 44.63 5.77 6.82
C SER A 224 46.13 6.02 6.79
N CYS A 225 46.95 5.01 7.10
CA CYS A 225 48.41 5.09 6.96
C CYS A 225 48.83 5.34 5.50
N LEU A 226 48.18 4.68 4.54
CA LEU A 226 48.40 4.94 3.11
C LEU A 226 48.03 6.39 2.75
N GLY A 227 46.89 6.89 3.25
CA GLY A 227 46.48 8.28 3.06
C GLY A 227 47.48 9.29 3.64
N ILE A 228 48.02 9.06 4.85
CA ILE A 228 49.04 9.94 5.45
C ILE A 228 50.30 9.92 4.60
N PHE A 229 50.72 8.74 4.15
CA PHE A 229 51.89 8.60 3.28
C PHE A 229 51.70 9.32 1.94
N THR A 230 50.52 9.21 1.32
CA THR A 230 50.19 9.95 0.10
C THR A 230 50.18 11.46 0.35
N ALA A 231 49.64 11.93 1.46
CA ALA A 231 49.65 13.36 1.81
C ALA A 231 51.07 13.89 1.99
N TYR A 232 51.95 13.10 2.61
CA TYR A 232 53.37 13.42 2.72
C TYR A 232 54.06 13.48 1.34
N LEU A 233 53.76 12.54 0.43
CA LEU A 233 54.29 12.54 -0.93
C LEU A 233 53.82 13.74 -1.76
N LEU A 234 52.59 14.20 -1.54
CA LEU A 234 52.01 15.36 -2.21
C LEU A 234 52.38 16.70 -1.54
N GLY A 235 53.10 16.67 -0.42
CA GLY A 235 53.50 17.89 0.30
C GLY A 235 52.32 18.66 0.90
N LEU A 236 51.22 17.98 1.25
CA LEU A 236 50.05 18.62 1.83
C LEU A 236 50.33 19.17 3.24
N SER A 237 49.57 20.18 3.64
CA SER A 237 49.57 20.75 4.99
C SER A 237 49.21 19.70 6.05
N ALA A 238 49.42 20.04 7.33
CA ALA A 238 48.98 19.20 8.45
C ALA A 238 47.46 18.93 8.42
N GLY A 239 46.66 19.90 7.97
CA GLY A 239 45.23 19.73 7.76
C GLY A 239 44.93 18.80 6.59
N GLY A 240 45.61 18.98 5.44
CA GLY A 240 45.51 18.07 4.29
C GLY A 240 45.92 16.63 4.62
N ALA A 241 46.97 16.45 5.42
CA ALA A 241 47.43 15.15 5.90
C ALA A 241 46.47 14.49 6.91
N LEU A 242 45.58 15.25 7.55
CA LEU A 242 44.48 14.72 8.34
C LEU A 242 43.24 14.42 7.48
N LEU A 243 42.95 15.26 6.49
CA LEU A 243 41.80 15.11 5.61
C LEU A 243 41.96 13.96 4.60
N LEU A 244 43.14 13.78 4.01
CA LEU A 244 43.33 12.75 2.98
C LEU A 244 43.06 11.32 3.50
N PRO A 245 43.52 10.93 4.71
CA PRO A 245 43.12 9.67 5.34
C PRO A 245 41.63 9.56 5.61
N SER A 246 40.95 10.67 5.93
CA SER A 246 39.49 10.67 6.17
C SER A 246 38.68 10.40 4.90
N LEU A 247 39.28 10.64 3.73
CA LEU A 247 38.72 10.31 2.43
C LEU A 247 38.88 8.82 2.09
N VAL A 248 39.76 8.09 2.78
CA VAL A 248 39.86 6.64 2.67
C VAL A 248 39.03 6.01 3.80
N PRO A 249 37.96 5.26 3.50
CA PRO A 249 36.84 5.06 4.42
C PRO A 249 37.22 4.35 5.73
N LEU A 250 36.70 4.93 6.82
CA LEU A 250 36.71 4.41 8.20
C LEU A 250 35.41 3.72 8.63
N SER A 251 34.47 3.45 7.72
CA SER A 251 33.16 2.94 8.11
C SER A 251 33.09 1.40 8.13
N PRO A 252 32.74 0.77 9.28
CA PRO A 252 32.63 -0.67 9.42
C PRO A 252 31.27 -1.23 8.98
N VAL A 253 30.39 -0.42 8.37
CA VAL A 253 29.08 -0.89 7.92
C VAL A 253 29.18 -1.21 6.44
N PRO A 254 29.38 -2.48 6.05
CA PRO A 254 29.14 -2.85 4.67
C PRO A 254 27.67 -2.53 4.40
N ARG A 255 27.41 -1.48 3.59
CA ARG A 255 26.28 -1.57 2.69
C ARG A 255 26.64 -2.75 1.79
N ILE A 256 26.17 -3.93 2.19
CA ILE A 256 25.98 -5.02 1.26
C ILE A 256 24.95 -4.48 0.28
N VAL A 257 25.43 -3.74 -0.73
CA VAL A 257 24.78 -3.78 -2.03
C VAL A 257 24.90 -5.25 -2.37
N ARG A 258 23.82 -5.99 -2.11
CA ARG A 258 23.60 -7.23 -2.83
C ARG A 258 23.61 -6.79 -4.28
N CYS A 259 24.77 -6.92 -4.92
CA CYS A 259 24.81 -7.16 -6.35
C CYS A 259 24.20 -8.54 -6.53
N ASP A 260 22.87 -8.60 -6.36
CA ASP A 260 22.06 -9.70 -6.86
C ASP A 260 22.19 -9.61 -8.39
N ARG A 261 23.26 -10.24 -8.87
CA ARG A 261 23.52 -10.76 -10.20
C ARG A 261 23.76 -9.76 -11.33
N ALA A 262 25.04 -9.61 -11.68
CA ALA A 262 25.43 -9.52 -13.09
C ALA A 262 25.49 -10.94 -13.67
N MET A 263 24.46 -11.31 -14.44
CA MET A 263 24.36 -12.58 -15.16
C MET A 263 25.32 -12.60 -16.36
N SER A 264 26.26 -13.55 -16.41
CA SER A 264 26.80 -14.07 -17.67
C SER A 264 26.04 -15.34 -18.03
N SER A 265 25.41 -15.35 -19.21
CA SER A 265 24.48 -16.34 -19.79
C SER A 265 23.29 -16.73 -18.90
N SER A 266 22.17 -16.00 -19.04
CA SER A 266 20.78 -16.48 -18.98
C SER A 266 20.36 -17.48 -17.87
N ALA A 267 21.00 -17.53 -16.71
CA ALA A 267 20.55 -18.33 -15.57
C ALA A 267 19.73 -17.46 -14.60
N ILE A 268 18.42 -17.72 -14.54
CA ILE A 268 17.44 -16.97 -13.74
C ILE A 268 17.80 -17.01 -12.23
N PRO A 269 17.49 -15.94 -11.46
CA PRO A 269 17.64 -15.93 -9.99
C PRO A 269 16.94 -17.05 -9.26
N LEU A 270 17.59 -17.67 -8.26
CA LEU A 270 16.94 -18.63 -7.35
C LEU A 270 15.68 -18.00 -6.73
N SER A 271 15.76 -16.71 -6.37
CA SER A 271 14.59 -15.90 -5.96
C SER A 271 13.55 -15.69 -7.05
N HIS A 272 13.90 -15.84 -8.33
CA HIS A 272 13.02 -15.69 -9.49
C HIS A 272 12.51 -17.05 -10.01
N HIS A 273 12.98 -18.18 -9.45
CA HIS A 273 12.48 -19.52 -9.77
C HIS A 273 11.21 -19.83 -8.96
N LEU A 274 10.08 -19.25 -9.38
CA LEU A 274 8.80 -19.40 -8.69
C LEU A 274 7.97 -20.60 -9.16
N HIS A 275 8.23 -21.13 -10.37
CA HIS A 275 7.45 -22.21 -10.98
C HIS A 275 7.32 -23.46 -10.07
N GLY A 276 8.33 -23.76 -9.25
CA GLY A 276 8.26 -24.87 -8.31
C GLY A 276 7.13 -24.74 -7.28
N GLY A 277 6.73 -23.51 -6.94
CA GLY A 277 5.66 -23.23 -5.98
C GLY A 277 4.23 -23.37 -6.52
N TYR A 278 4.06 -23.57 -7.83
CA TYR A 278 2.74 -23.66 -8.49
C TYR A 278 2.70 -24.59 -9.72
N GLY A 279 3.73 -25.42 -9.92
CA GLY A 279 3.81 -26.35 -11.05
C GLY A 279 2.79 -27.50 -10.97
N HIS A 280 2.46 -27.94 -9.75
CA HIS A 280 1.47 -29.00 -9.49
C HIS A 280 0.09 -28.40 -9.12
N PRO A 281 -1.05 -29.01 -9.51
CA PRO A 281 -2.39 -28.53 -9.12
C PRO A 281 -2.51 -28.25 -7.61
N ILE A 282 -2.12 -29.21 -6.77
CA ILE A 282 -2.15 -29.04 -5.30
C ILE A 282 -1.26 -27.89 -4.81
N THR A 283 -0.10 -27.65 -5.45
CA THR A 283 0.75 -26.51 -5.06
C THR A 283 0.11 -25.17 -5.43
N ARG A 284 -0.69 -25.11 -6.51
CA ARG A 284 -1.51 -23.92 -6.83
C ARG A 284 -2.57 -23.69 -5.77
N ASP A 285 -3.26 -24.74 -5.34
CA ASP A 285 -4.26 -24.66 -4.28
C ASP A 285 -3.66 -24.12 -2.98
N TRP A 286 -2.45 -24.57 -2.62
CA TRP A 286 -1.75 -24.09 -1.43
C TRP A 286 -1.45 -22.58 -1.46
N GLN A 287 -1.15 -22.01 -2.63
CA GLN A 287 -0.93 -20.57 -2.80
C GLN A 287 -2.22 -19.75 -2.66
N THR A 288 -3.39 -20.39 -2.77
CA THR A 288 -4.71 -19.73 -2.76
C THR A 288 -5.62 -20.25 -1.64
N ASN A 289 -5.07 -20.89 -0.61
CA ASN A 289 -5.83 -21.51 0.48
C ASN A 289 -6.78 -20.54 1.20
N THR A 290 -6.45 -19.25 1.26
CA THR A 290 -7.28 -18.19 1.87
C THR A 290 -8.43 -17.75 0.96
N CYS A 291 -8.44 -18.16 -0.30
CA CYS A 291 -9.44 -17.76 -1.30
C CYS A 291 -10.40 -18.89 -1.67
N ARG A 292 -10.45 -19.97 -0.90
CA ARG A 292 -11.48 -21.01 -1.05
C ARG A 292 -12.85 -20.40 -0.80
N ILE A 293 -13.80 -20.69 -1.69
CA ILE A 293 -15.17 -20.19 -1.62
C ILE A 293 -16.06 -21.33 -1.16
N THR A 294 -16.83 -21.09 -0.10
CA THR A 294 -17.85 -22.02 0.40
C THR A 294 -19.24 -21.42 0.22
N THR A 295 -20.28 -22.25 0.31
CA THR A 295 -21.67 -21.74 0.23
C THR A 295 -22.04 -20.79 1.37
N ARG A 296 -21.29 -20.82 2.49
CA ARG A 296 -21.45 -19.90 3.62
C ARG A 296 -20.92 -18.50 3.33
N ASP A 297 -20.04 -18.38 2.34
CA ASP A 297 -19.45 -17.10 1.95
C ASP A 297 -20.39 -16.31 1.02
N LEU A 298 -21.55 -16.87 0.67
CA LEU A 298 -22.50 -16.29 -0.28
C LEU A 298 -23.75 -15.77 0.43
N MET A 299 -24.15 -14.56 0.05
CA MET A 299 -25.44 -13.96 0.41
C MET A 299 -26.21 -13.61 -0.86
N TYR A 300 -27.44 -14.11 -0.98
CA TYR A 300 -28.24 -13.96 -2.18
C TYR A 300 -29.19 -12.74 -2.10
N PRO A 301 -29.03 -11.72 -2.95
CA PRO A 301 -30.01 -10.64 -3.07
C PRO A 301 -31.34 -11.14 -3.64
N ILE A 302 -32.44 -10.82 -2.98
CA ILE A 302 -33.80 -11.14 -3.48
C ILE A 302 -34.69 -9.89 -3.47
N PHE A 303 -35.44 -9.69 -4.55
CA PHE A 303 -36.42 -8.61 -4.68
C PHE A 303 -37.81 -9.20 -4.45
N VAL A 304 -38.42 -8.84 -3.33
CA VAL A 304 -39.72 -9.40 -2.91
C VAL A 304 -40.77 -8.32 -3.01
N PHE A 305 -41.65 -8.45 -4.01
CA PHE A 305 -42.80 -7.58 -4.15
C PHE A 305 -43.94 -8.11 -3.29
N THR A 306 -44.57 -7.24 -2.51
CA THR A 306 -45.63 -7.60 -1.58
C THR A 306 -46.81 -6.68 -1.70
N SER A 307 -47.98 -7.30 -1.65
CA SER A 307 -49.27 -6.63 -1.59
C SER A 307 -50.17 -7.35 -0.57
N LEU A 308 -51.27 -6.70 -0.23
CA LEU A 308 -52.39 -7.34 0.46
C LEU A 308 -53.23 -8.20 -0.51
N GLU A 309 -53.05 -8.05 -1.83
CA GLU A 309 -53.71 -8.85 -2.85
C GLU A 309 -53.03 -10.23 -3.03
N PRO A 310 -53.77 -11.35 -2.85
CA PRO A 310 -53.18 -12.70 -2.90
C PRO A 310 -52.56 -13.10 -4.24
N GLU A 311 -53.06 -12.53 -5.35
CA GLU A 311 -52.59 -12.85 -6.70
C GLU A 311 -51.14 -12.40 -6.91
N ILE A 312 -50.79 -11.24 -6.33
CA ILE A 312 -49.46 -10.64 -6.39
C ILE A 312 -48.43 -11.50 -5.65
N ASP A 313 -48.82 -12.24 -4.60
CA ASP A 313 -47.91 -13.10 -3.85
C ASP A 313 -47.34 -14.26 -4.70
N SER A 314 -48.06 -14.66 -5.74
CA SER A 314 -47.63 -15.70 -6.69
C SER A 314 -46.95 -15.15 -7.96
N SER A 315 -46.80 -13.83 -8.07
CA SER A 315 -46.22 -13.19 -9.25
C SER A 315 -44.72 -13.48 -9.41
N GLU A 316 -44.26 -13.52 -10.66
CA GLU A 316 -42.85 -13.44 -11.03
C GLU A 316 -42.71 -12.48 -12.22
N GLU A 317 -41.86 -11.47 -12.07
CA GLU A 317 -41.58 -10.47 -13.10
C GLU A 317 -40.09 -10.52 -13.45
N ASP A 318 -39.77 -10.71 -14.72
CA ASP A 318 -38.39 -10.62 -15.19
C ASP A 318 -37.89 -9.17 -15.12
N ILE A 319 -36.61 -9.00 -14.80
CA ILE A 319 -35.97 -7.68 -14.82
C ILE A 319 -35.04 -7.67 -16.03
N PRO A 320 -35.43 -7.07 -17.18
CA PRO A 320 -34.69 -7.21 -18.43
C PRO A 320 -33.21 -6.80 -18.35
N SER A 321 -32.89 -5.80 -17.53
CA SER A 321 -31.53 -5.31 -17.32
C SER A 321 -30.69 -6.17 -16.36
N LEU A 322 -31.30 -7.13 -15.66
CA LEU A 322 -30.65 -8.14 -14.79
C LEU A 322 -31.01 -9.56 -15.28
N PRO A 323 -30.37 -10.07 -16.34
CA PRO A 323 -30.74 -11.33 -16.97
C PRO A 323 -30.82 -12.49 -15.97
N GLY A 324 -31.95 -13.20 -15.92
CA GLY A 324 -32.14 -14.35 -15.02
C GLY A 324 -32.48 -14.00 -13.56
N VAL A 325 -32.49 -12.72 -13.20
CA VAL A 325 -33.00 -12.25 -11.90
C VAL A 325 -34.44 -11.79 -12.08
N LYS A 326 -35.29 -12.15 -11.12
CA LYS A 326 -36.71 -11.78 -11.12
C LYS A 326 -37.08 -11.00 -9.87
N ARG A 327 -38.04 -10.10 -10.01
CA ARG A 327 -38.85 -9.60 -8.89
C ARG A 327 -39.97 -10.61 -8.64
N ARG A 328 -40.12 -11.09 -7.41
CA ARG A 328 -41.08 -12.16 -7.08
C ARG A 328 -42.02 -11.73 -5.99
N GLY A 329 -43.26 -12.22 -6.07
CA GLY A 329 -44.18 -12.23 -4.94
C GLY A 329 -43.63 -13.06 -3.76
N LEU A 330 -44.23 -12.92 -2.58
CA LEU A 330 -43.78 -13.63 -1.38
C LEU A 330 -43.84 -15.16 -1.52
N SER A 331 -44.96 -15.70 -2.01
CA SER A 331 -45.14 -17.15 -2.22
C SER A 331 -44.17 -17.69 -3.26
N SER A 332 -44.00 -16.99 -4.39
CA SER A 332 -43.03 -17.37 -5.43
C SER A 332 -41.59 -17.29 -4.95
N THR A 333 -41.26 -16.31 -4.10
CA THR A 333 -39.95 -16.23 -3.44
C THR A 333 -39.69 -17.46 -2.57
N ILE A 334 -40.68 -17.86 -1.77
CA ILE A 334 -40.58 -19.07 -0.92
C ILE A 334 -40.35 -20.31 -1.78
N SER A 335 -41.17 -20.52 -2.82
CA SER A 335 -41.00 -21.65 -3.74
C SER A 335 -39.63 -21.65 -4.40
N HIS A 336 -39.13 -20.48 -4.80
CA HIS A 336 -37.79 -20.36 -5.37
C HIS A 336 -36.71 -20.75 -4.35
N LEU A 337 -36.75 -20.21 -3.13
CA LEU A 337 -35.77 -20.52 -2.09
C LEU A 337 -35.82 -22.00 -1.65
N GLN A 338 -37.00 -22.63 -1.65
CA GLN A 338 -37.14 -24.08 -1.39
C GLN A 338 -36.29 -24.93 -2.35
N THR A 339 -36.03 -24.44 -3.57
CA THR A 339 -35.13 -25.14 -4.52
C THR A 339 -33.64 -24.93 -4.23
N LEU A 340 -33.27 -23.85 -3.52
CA LEU A 340 -31.88 -23.45 -3.31
C LEU A 340 -31.35 -23.81 -1.92
N VAL A 341 -32.21 -23.85 -0.91
CA VAL A 341 -31.83 -24.25 0.46
C VAL A 341 -31.20 -25.65 0.50
N PRO A 342 -31.76 -26.69 -0.17
CA PRO A 342 -31.13 -28.01 -0.23
C PRO A 342 -29.77 -28.01 -0.94
N LEU A 343 -29.53 -27.05 -1.84
CA LEU A 343 -28.25 -26.87 -2.54
C LEU A 343 -27.21 -26.11 -1.69
N GLY A 344 -27.56 -25.74 -0.45
CA GLY A 344 -26.63 -25.16 0.50
C GLY A 344 -26.70 -23.64 0.64
N LEU A 345 -27.76 -22.97 0.16
CA LEU A 345 -28.01 -21.56 0.47
C LEU A 345 -28.03 -21.34 1.99
N LYS A 346 -27.35 -20.29 2.49
CA LYS A 346 -27.27 -19.99 3.92
C LYS A 346 -27.75 -18.61 4.32
N SER A 347 -27.70 -17.64 3.42
CA SER A 347 -28.11 -16.27 3.73
C SER A 347 -28.74 -15.56 2.55
N VAL A 348 -29.70 -14.68 2.84
CA VAL A 348 -30.38 -13.82 1.86
C VAL A 348 -30.32 -12.37 2.29
N LEU A 349 -30.19 -11.47 1.31
CA LEU A 349 -30.39 -10.04 1.49
C LEU A 349 -31.70 -9.64 0.83
N VAL A 350 -32.70 -9.32 1.65
CA VAL A 350 -34.06 -9.01 1.22
C VAL A 350 -34.17 -7.54 0.87
N PHE A 351 -34.66 -7.27 -0.34
CA PHE A 351 -35.15 -5.97 -0.76
C PHE A 351 -36.68 -6.05 -0.82
N PRO A 352 -37.38 -5.68 0.26
CA PRO A 352 -38.83 -5.66 0.23
C PRO A 352 -39.32 -4.49 -0.64
N LEU A 353 -40.35 -4.76 -1.43
CA LEU A 353 -41.03 -3.82 -2.31
C LEU A 353 -42.53 -3.97 -2.08
N THR A 354 -43.28 -2.89 -2.25
CA THR A 354 -44.73 -2.89 -2.07
C THR A 354 -45.41 -2.01 -3.11
N ASP A 355 -46.67 -2.31 -3.38
CA ASP A 355 -47.61 -1.51 -4.16
C ASP A 355 -48.23 -0.35 -3.37
N GLU A 356 -48.03 -0.30 -2.05
CA GLU A 356 -48.46 0.82 -1.21
C GLU A 356 -47.89 2.16 -1.72
N ALA A 357 -48.70 3.21 -1.62
CA ALA A 357 -48.36 4.52 -2.14
C ALA A 357 -47.13 5.10 -1.43
N LYS A 358 -46.14 5.52 -2.23
CA LYS A 358 -44.93 6.20 -1.73
C LYS A 358 -45.29 7.57 -1.15
N ASP A 359 -44.67 7.93 -0.03
CA ASP A 359 -44.84 9.22 0.64
C ASP A 359 -43.49 9.85 1.03
N ASP A 360 -43.47 11.07 1.55
CA ASP A 360 -42.22 11.78 1.86
C ASP A 360 -41.47 11.20 3.07
N ARG A 361 -42.15 10.42 3.91
CA ARG A 361 -41.57 9.78 5.11
C ARG A 361 -41.04 8.37 4.82
N GLY A 362 -41.43 7.77 3.70
CA GLY A 362 -41.25 6.35 3.43
C GLY A 362 -42.03 5.47 4.43
N SER A 363 -43.30 5.79 4.69
CA SER A 363 -44.15 4.99 5.59
C SER A 363 -44.33 3.53 5.13
N PRO A 364 -44.38 3.20 3.83
CA PRO A 364 -44.48 1.81 3.40
C PRO A 364 -43.27 0.92 3.76
N ALA A 365 -42.15 1.53 4.18
CA ALA A 365 -40.92 0.81 4.54
C ALA A 365 -41.06 -0.09 5.77
N ASP A 366 -42.01 0.17 6.66
CA ASP A 366 -42.30 -0.65 7.85
C ASP A 366 -43.79 -1.00 7.95
N SER A 367 -44.48 -1.03 6.81
CA SER A 367 -45.87 -1.47 6.72
C SER A 367 -46.02 -2.96 7.03
N SER A 368 -47.25 -3.38 7.33
CA SER A 368 -47.55 -4.79 7.58
C SER A 368 -47.21 -5.68 6.38
N ALA A 369 -47.39 -5.20 5.14
CA ALA A 369 -47.02 -5.93 3.92
C ALA A 369 -45.50 -6.15 3.82
N THR A 370 -44.72 -5.09 4.04
CA THR A 370 -43.25 -5.15 4.03
C THR A 370 -42.71 -6.07 5.13
N LEU A 371 -43.21 -5.93 6.36
CA LEU A 371 -42.77 -6.76 7.49
C LEU A 371 -43.13 -8.24 7.33
N ARG A 372 -44.24 -8.54 6.65
CA ARG A 372 -44.68 -9.92 6.36
C ARG A 372 -43.60 -10.73 5.64
N VAL A 373 -42.80 -10.10 4.77
CA VAL A 373 -41.70 -10.78 4.07
C VAL A 373 -40.72 -11.41 5.05
N ILE A 374 -40.21 -10.61 5.99
CA ILE A 374 -39.20 -11.04 6.96
C ILE A 374 -39.78 -12.13 7.85
N THR A 375 -40.97 -11.91 8.40
CA THR A 375 -41.63 -12.87 9.30
C THR A 375 -41.88 -14.20 8.61
N GLN A 376 -42.38 -14.18 7.36
CA GLN A 376 -42.67 -15.41 6.64
C GLN A 376 -41.38 -16.15 6.23
N LEU A 377 -40.34 -15.45 5.79
CA LEU A 377 -39.06 -16.08 5.47
C LEU A 377 -38.44 -16.76 6.70
N LYS A 378 -38.44 -16.11 7.87
CA LYS A 378 -37.93 -16.71 9.11
C LYS A 378 -38.78 -17.90 9.56
N LYS A 379 -40.10 -17.83 9.39
CA LYS A 379 -41.01 -18.94 9.71
C LYS A 379 -40.77 -20.15 8.81
N THR A 380 -40.58 -19.93 7.52
CA THR A 380 -40.42 -21.02 6.54
C THR A 380 -38.99 -21.59 6.52
N PHE A 381 -37.97 -20.75 6.73
CA PHE A 381 -36.56 -21.13 6.68
C PHE A 381 -35.82 -20.68 7.94
N PRO A 382 -36.06 -21.31 9.10
CA PRO A 382 -35.50 -20.86 10.38
C PRO A 382 -33.96 -20.86 10.41
N GLU A 383 -33.33 -21.77 9.66
CA GLU A 383 -31.88 -21.92 9.55
C GLU A 383 -31.21 -20.95 8.57
N ILE A 384 -31.99 -20.20 7.78
CA ILE A 384 -31.45 -19.18 6.86
C ILE A 384 -31.29 -17.87 7.61
N LEU A 385 -30.13 -17.26 7.44
CA LEU A 385 -29.88 -15.89 7.88
C LEU A 385 -30.61 -14.92 6.96
N VAL A 386 -31.54 -14.16 7.52
CA VAL A 386 -32.32 -13.14 6.80
C VAL A 386 -31.77 -11.77 7.14
N ALA A 387 -31.04 -11.18 6.18
CA ALA A 387 -30.63 -9.79 6.21
C ALA A 387 -31.66 -8.93 5.46
N ALA A 388 -32.02 -7.77 5.99
CA ALA A 388 -32.93 -6.83 5.32
C ALA A 388 -32.21 -5.54 4.92
N ASP A 389 -32.28 -5.16 3.64
CA ASP A 389 -31.80 -3.84 3.19
C ASP A 389 -32.67 -2.75 3.80
N LEU A 390 -32.02 -1.72 4.34
CA LEU A 390 -32.69 -0.63 4.99
C LEU A 390 -32.37 0.69 4.29
N CYS A 391 -33.38 1.23 3.60
CA CYS A 391 -33.30 2.50 2.90
C CYS A 391 -34.70 3.05 2.62
N LEU A 392 -34.85 4.38 2.54
CA LEU A 392 -36.14 5.00 2.20
C LEU A 392 -36.41 5.02 0.70
N CYS A 393 -35.39 4.92 -0.16
CA CYS A 393 -35.55 5.19 -1.60
C CYS A 393 -36.59 4.32 -2.35
N PRO A 394 -36.88 3.06 -1.99
CA PRO A 394 -37.97 2.32 -2.63
C PRO A 394 -39.35 2.85 -2.26
N PHE A 395 -39.49 3.49 -1.09
CA PHE A 395 -40.77 3.86 -0.47
C PHE A 395 -41.01 5.37 -0.43
N ALA A 396 -39.96 6.17 -0.62
CA ALA A 396 -40.04 7.62 -0.59
C ALA A 396 -40.56 8.17 -1.92
N ALA A 397 -41.48 9.15 -1.86
CA ALA A 397 -42.06 9.76 -3.05
C ALA A 397 -41.01 10.47 -3.93
N ASN A 398 -39.94 11.00 -3.34
CA ASN A 398 -38.84 11.68 -4.02
C ASN A 398 -37.76 10.74 -4.62
N GLY A 399 -37.73 9.46 -4.20
CA GLY A 399 -36.73 8.47 -4.60
C GLY A 399 -35.31 8.67 -4.01
N HIS A 400 -35.14 9.58 -3.05
CA HIS A 400 -33.89 9.76 -2.29
C HIS A 400 -33.79 8.74 -1.15
N CYS A 401 -32.57 8.57 -0.62
CA CYS A 401 -32.32 7.60 0.44
C CYS A 401 -32.77 8.07 1.83
N GLY A 402 -33.13 9.36 1.96
CA GLY A 402 -33.52 10.04 3.20
C GLY A 402 -34.73 10.95 2.98
N ILE A 403 -35.28 11.47 4.07
CA ILE A 403 -36.29 12.53 4.06
C ILE A 403 -35.63 13.81 3.54
N THR A 404 -36.29 14.54 2.64
CA THR A 404 -35.75 15.78 2.06
C THR A 404 -36.55 17.01 2.48
N ASP A 405 -35.90 18.17 2.43
CA ASP A 405 -36.58 19.46 2.47
C ASP A 405 -37.19 19.81 1.10
N PRO A 406 -37.92 20.96 0.97
CA PRO A 406 -38.50 21.38 -0.30
C PRO A 406 -37.48 21.65 -1.42
N ASP A 407 -36.21 21.93 -1.08
CA ASP A 407 -35.12 22.17 -2.04
C ASP A 407 -34.43 20.85 -2.46
N GLY A 408 -34.84 19.71 -1.90
CA GLY A 408 -34.33 18.38 -2.22
C GLY A 408 -33.09 17.98 -1.41
N HIS A 409 -32.70 18.75 -0.40
CA HIS A 409 -31.60 18.39 0.50
C HIS A 409 -32.04 17.36 1.54
N VAL A 410 -31.21 16.35 1.79
CA VAL A 410 -31.51 15.31 2.78
C VAL A 410 -31.43 15.89 4.19
N LEU A 411 -32.55 15.82 4.92
CA LEU A 411 -32.65 16.20 6.32
C LEU A 411 -32.04 15.10 7.19
N GLN A 412 -30.81 15.34 7.63
CA GLN A 412 -29.97 14.35 8.29
C GLN A 412 -30.61 13.72 9.53
N ARG A 413 -31.03 14.54 10.50
CA ARG A 413 -31.60 14.06 11.78
C ARG A 413 -32.87 13.25 11.57
N SER A 414 -33.82 13.80 10.81
CA SER A 414 -35.10 13.16 10.53
C SER A 414 -34.92 11.85 9.75
N SER A 415 -33.97 11.81 8.82
CA SER A 415 -33.65 10.59 8.06
C SER A 415 -33.07 9.50 8.95
N VAL A 416 -32.10 9.83 9.80
CA VAL A 416 -31.46 8.89 10.72
C VAL A 416 -32.46 8.32 11.72
N GLU A 417 -33.30 9.17 12.31
CA GLU A 417 -34.35 8.76 13.24
C GLU A 417 -35.35 7.80 12.59
N ARG A 418 -35.83 8.16 11.38
CA ARG A 418 -36.75 7.30 10.62
C ARG A 418 -36.13 5.96 10.24
N THR A 419 -34.86 5.97 9.83
CA THR A 419 -34.10 4.76 9.53
C THR A 419 -33.99 3.85 10.77
N ALA A 420 -33.73 4.40 11.95
CA ALA A 420 -33.65 3.60 13.18
C ALA A 420 -35.01 3.00 13.58
N GLU A 421 -36.12 3.67 13.31
CA GLU A 421 -37.48 3.13 13.51
C GLU A 421 -37.73 1.92 12.61
N ILE A 422 -37.41 2.02 11.32
CA ILE A 422 -37.56 0.91 10.36
C ILE A 422 -36.66 -0.26 10.76
N ALA A 423 -35.43 0.01 11.21
CA ALA A 423 -34.52 -1.03 11.69
C ALA A 423 -35.13 -1.82 12.85
N LEU A 424 -35.73 -1.12 13.81
CA LEU A 424 -36.41 -1.73 14.94
C LEU A 424 -37.64 -2.55 14.49
N ALA A 425 -38.40 -2.05 13.51
CA ALA A 425 -39.53 -2.79 12.96
C ALA A 425 -39.08 -4.10 12.27
N TYR A 426 -38.03 -4.06 11.46
CA TYR A 426 -37.44 -5.24 10.81
C TYR A 426 -36.90 -6.23 11.83
N ALA A 427 -36.22 -5.74 12.86
CA ALA A 427 -35.72 -6.56 13.98
C ALA A 427 -36.87 -7.26 14.71
N ARG A 428 -37.97 -6.56 15.00
CA ARG A 428 -39.18 -7.15 15.61
C ARG A 428 -39.88 -8.17 14.71
N ALA A 429 -39.82 -7.98 13.39
CA ALA A 429 -40.33 -8.93 12.42
C ALA A 429 -39.48 -10.21 12.29
N GLY A 430 -38.27 -10.20 12.85
CA GLY A 430 -37.38 -11.37 12.94
C GLY A 430 -36.11 -11.29 12.11
N ALA A 431 -35.75 -10.13 11.54
CA ALA A 431 -34.51 -10.00 10.78
C ALA A 431 -33.29 -10.29 11.68
N ASP A 432 -32.38 -11.14 11.20
CA ASP A 432 -31.14 -11.45 11.91
C ASP A 432 -30.11 -10.32 11.73
N VAL A 433 -30.17 -9.64 10.57
CA VAL A 433 -29.28 -8.54 10.21
C VAL A 433 -30.08 -7.40 9.58
N VAL A 434 -29.84 -6.17 10.02
CA VAL A 434 -30.31 -4.96 9.34
C VAL A 434 -29.15 -4.28 8.62
N ALA A 435 -29.35 -3.93 7.35
CA ALA A 435 -28.29 -3.44 6.48
C ALA A 435 -28.58 -2.01 5.97
N PRO A 436 -28.23 -0.95 6.75
CA PRO A 436 -28.51 0.44 6.36
C PRO A 436 -27.71 0.85 5.13
N SER A 437 -28.42 1.11 4.03
CA SER A 437 -27.82 1.41 2.72
C SER A 437 -27.93 2.88 2.31
N GLY A 438 -28.60 3.71 3.12
CA GLY A 438 -28.89 5.11 2.79
C GLY A 438 -27.70 6.08 2.89
N ARG A 439 -26.62 5.71 3.59
CA ARG A 439 -25.39 6.52 3.80
C ARG A 439 -25.61 7.85 4.55
N GLN A 440 -26.55 7.88 5.49
CA GLN A 440 -26.69 9.00 6.42
C GLN A 440 -25.64 8.90 7.55
N ASP A 441 -24.90 9.97 7.80
CA ASP A 441 -23.98 10.10 8.95
C ASP A 441 -24.66 9.83 10.30
N GLY A 442 -24.03 9.02 11.17
CA GLY A 442 -24.59 8.68 12.49
C GLY A 442 -25.71 7.63 12.48
N CYS A 443 -26.06 7.10 11.29
CA CYS A 443 -27.10 6.09 11.12
C CYS A 443 -26.84 4.81 11.92
N VAL A 444 -25.59 4.34 11.98
CA VAL A 444 -25.24 3.10 12.67
C VAL A 444 -25.47 3.24 14.18
N ALA A 445 -25.00 4.34 14.78
CA ALA A 445 -25.20 4.58 16.20
C ALA A 445 -26.67 4.70 16.56
N ALA A 446 -27.47 5.39 15.75
CA ALA A 446 -28.91 5.52 15.97
C ALA A 446 -29.62 4.16 15.94
N ILE A 447 -29.29 3.30 14.97
CA ILE A 447 -29.83 1.93 14.88
C ILE A 447 -29.40 1.11 16.09
N LYS A 448 -28.10 1.11 16.43
CA LYS A 448 -27.58 0.32 17.56
C LYS A 448 -28.22 0.72 18.88
N ASN A 449 -28.33 2.01 19.17
CA ASN A 449 -28.99 2.50 20.37
C ASN A 449 -30.47 2.07 20.40
N LYS A 450 -31.20 2.25 19.28
CA LYS A 450 -32.62 1.86 19.20
C LYS A 450 -32.83 0.36 19.43
N LEU A 451 -31.93 -0.48 18.92
CA LEU A 451 -31.97 -1.93 19.14
C LEU A 451 -31.62 -2.31 20.59
N LEU A 452 -30.64 -1.63 21.20
CA LEU A 452 -30.29 -1.82 22.62
C LEU A 452 -31.46 -1.46 23.54
N ASP A 453 -32.06 -0.28 23.34
CA ASP A 453 -33.21 0.20 24.12
C ASP A 453 -34.42 -0.75 24.03
N ALA A 454 -34.57 -1.44 22.89
CA ALA A 454 -35.61 -2.43 22.67
C ALA A 454 -35.26 -3.85 23.16
N GLY A 455 -34.08 -4.06 23.77
CA GLY A 455 -33.62 -5.38 24.23
C GLY A 455 -33.23 -6.35 23.11
N LEU A 456 -32.95 -5.84 21.91
CA LEU A 456 -32.61 -6.60 20.70
C LEU A 456 -31.13 -6.45 20.29
N GLY A 457 -30.35 -5.60 20.97
CA GLY A 457 -28.98 -5.27 20.59
C GLY A 457 -27.99 -6.45 20.56
N SER A 458 -28.28 -7.55 21.26
CA SER A 458 -27.49 -8.80 21.24
C SER A 458 -28.02 -9.85 20.25
N ARG A 459 -29.15 -9.60 19.59
CA ARG A 459 -29.82 -10.57 18.69
C ARG A 459 -29.77 -10.18 17.23
N VAL A 460 -29.70 -8.87 16.96
CA VAL A 460 -29.74 -8.33 15.60
C VAL A 460 -28.45 -7.61 15.29
N ALA A 461 -27.77 -8.05 14.24
CA ALA A 461 -26.52 -7.44 13.79
C ALA A 461 -26.80 -6.29 12.80
N VAL A 462 -25.84 -5.36 12.73
CA VAL A 462 -25.85 -4.21 11.83
C VAL A 462 -24.73 -4.40 10.81
N LEU A 463 -25.13 -4.60 9.55
CA LEU A 463 -24.23 -4.69 8.41
C LEU A 463 -24.21 -3.35 7.69
N SER A 464 -23.25 -2.49 8.01
CA SER A 464 -23.21 -1.16 7.42
C SER A 464 -22.72 -1.21 5.97
N TYR A 465 -23.40 -0.48 5.08
CA TYR A 465 -22.87 -0.12 3.76
C TYR A 465 -21.79 0.96 3.88
N SER A 466 -20.72 0.66 4.61
CA SER A 466 -19.73 1.62 5.08
C SER A 466 -19.05 2.40 3.97
N ALA A 467 -18.60 1.70 2.92
CA ALA A 467 -18.02 2.33 1.74
C ALA A 467 -18.93 2.11 0.53
N LYS A 468 -19.98 2.94 0.41
CA LYS A 468 -20.90 2.93 -0.73
C LYS A 468 -20.68 4.13 -1.65
N TYR A 469 -20.26 3.86 -2.88
CA TYR A 469 -19.88 4.89 -3.86
C TYR A 469 -21.03 5.34 -4.74
N ALA A 470 -20.95 6.57 -5.25
CA ALA A 470 -21.80 7.14 -6.29
C ALA A 470 -21.38 6.59 -7.67
N SER A 471 -21.65 5.31 -7.90
CA SER A 471 -21.22 4.58 -9.10
C SER A 471 -22.30 4.56 -10.19
N CYS A 472 -21.86 4.51 -11.45
CA CYS A 472 -22.72 4.24 -12.61
C CYS A 472 -23.20 2.78 -12.68
N LEU A 473 -22.58 1.86 -11.93
CA LEU A 473 -22.84 0.41 -11.98
C LEU A 473 -24.15 -0.03 -11.30
N TYR A 474 -25.04 0.91 -10.94
CA TYR A 474 -26.32 0.62 -10.29
C TYR A 474 -27.52 0.62 -11.24
N GLY A 475 -27.34 0.87 -12.54
CA GLY A 475 -28.43 0.99 -13.51
C GLY A 475 -29.48 -0.11 -13.38
N PRO A 476 -29.11 -1.39 -13.56
CA PRO A 476 -30.09 -2.48 -13.51
C PRO A 476 -30.76 -2.69 -12.14
N PHE A 477 -30.08 -2.34 -11.02
CA PHE A 477 -30.69 -2.35 -9.70
C PHE A 477 -31.81 -1.30 -9.59
N ARG A 478 -31.65 -0.12 -10.21
CA ARG A 478 -32.68 0.93 -10.17
C ARG A 478 -33.96 0.46 -10.86
N ASP A 479 -33.84 -0.29 -11.96
CA ASP A 479 -34.97 -0.93 -12.64
C ASP A 479 -35.62 -1.98 -11.74
N ALA A 480 -34.80 -2.79 -11.05
CA ALA A 480 -35.27 -3.85 -10.16
C ALA A 480 -36.12 -3.35 -8.98
N VAL A 481 -35.83 -2.16 -8.44
CA VAL A 481 -36.55 -1.62 -7.25
C VAL A 481 -37.41 -0.38 -7.54
N GLY A 482 -37.42 0.13 -8.77
CA GLY A 482 -38.17 1.35 -9.12
C GLY A 482 -37.81 2.57 -8.26
N SER A 483 -36.51 2.74 -7.95
CA SER A 483 -36.02 3.75 -7.00
C SER A 483 -35.12 4.82 -7.62
N ALA A 484 -35.24 5.09 -8.92
CA ALA A 484 -34.53 6.22 -9.51
C ALA A 484 -34.95 7.54 -8.81
N PRO A 485 -34.01 8.42 -8.41
CA PRO A 485 -34.36 9.71 -7.83
C PRO A 485 -35.14 10.52 -8.88
N LYS A 486 -36.23 11.16 -8.45
CA LYS A 486 -37.07 11.95 -9.37
C LYS A 486 -36.42 13.26 -9.80
N SER A 487 -35.51 13.79 -8.98
CA SER A 487 -34.73 14.99 -9.28
C SER A 487 -33.32 14.87 -8.68
N GLY A 488 -32.37 15.63 -9.22
CA GLY A 488 -30.98 15.65 -8.72
C GLY A 488 -30.25 14.32 -8.84
N ASP A 489 -29.26 14.11 -7.96
CA ASP A 489 -28.49 12.87 -7.88
C ASP A 489 -28.23 12.45 -6.42
N ARG A 490 -27.43 11.39 -6.22
CA ARG A 490 -27.12 10.82 -4.90
C ARG A 490 -25.70 11.16 -4.42
N LYS A 491 -24.99 12.06 -5.10
CA LYS A 491 -23.57 12.37 -4.85
C LYS A 491 -23.34 13.17 -3.56
N ALA A 492 -24.40 13.73 -2.99
CA ALA A 492 -24.33 14.43 -1.71
C ALA A 492 -24.17 13.49 -0.49
N TYR A 493 -24.35 12.17 -0.66
CA TYR A 493 -24.24 11.19 0.43
C TYR A 493 -23.60 9.86 0.02
N GLN A 494 -23.69 9.47 -1.26
CA GLN A 494 -22.87 8.38 -1.79
C GLN A 494 -21.45 8.90 -2.08
N LEU A 495 -20.44 8.10 -1.71
CA LEU A 495 -19.05 8.51 -1.77
C LEU A 495 -18.59 8.76 -3.21
N PRO A 496 -17.86 9.85 -3.52
CA PRO A 496 -17.28 10.03 -4.84
C PRO A 496 -16.35 8.86 -5.21
N PRO A 497 -16.34 8.35 -6.46
CA PRO A 497 -15.54 7.17 -6.85
C PRO A 497 -14.06 7.23 -6.47
N GLY A 498 -13.41 8.40 -6.57
CA GLY A 498 -11.99 8.58 -6.25
C GLY A 498 -11.69 8.87 -4.77
N SER A 499 -12.67 8.90 -3.87
CA SER A 499 -12.51 9.45 -2.52
C SER A 499 -12.02 8.43 -1.48
N ALA A 500 -10.88 7.78 -1.70
CA ALA A 500 -10.35 6.74 -0.78
C ALA A 500 -10.24 7.22 0.68
N GLY A 501 -9.79 8.47 0.91
CA GLY A 501 -9.70 9.04 2.25
C GLY A 501 -11.05 9.21 2.94
N LEU A 502 -12.08 9.64 2.22
CA LEU A 502 -13.44 9.77 2.76
C LEU A 502 -14.03 8.39 3.07
N SER A 503 -13.77 7.40 2.20
CA SER A 503 -14.19 6.02 2.42
C SER A 503 -13.62 5.43 3.71
N MET A 504 -12.32 5.61 3.96
CA MET A 504 -11.72 5.13 5.20
C MET A 504 -12.25 5.85 6.44
N ARG A 505 -12.52 7.17 6.35
CA ARG A 505 -13.17 7.93 7.44
C ARG A 505 -14.59 7.42 7.71
N ALA A 506 -15.37 7.15 6.67
CA ALA A 506 -16.73 6.62 6.80
C ALA A 506 -16.73 5.24 7.45
N VAL A 507 -15.82 4.35 7.03
CA VAL A 507 -15.68 3.02 7.61
C VAL A 507 -15.25 3.10 9.08
N ALA A 508 -14.25 3.93 9.40
CA ALA A 508 -13.82 4.15 10.78
C ALA A 508 -14.97 4.66 11.68
N ALA A 509 -15.77 5.60 11.16
CA ALA A 509 -16.92 6.15 11.87
C ALA A 509 -17.99 5.08 12.13
N ASP A 510 -18.28 4.20 11.16
CA ASP A 510 -19.25 3.12 11.36
C ASP A 510 -18.76 2.08 12.38
N VAL A 511 -17.46 1.78 12.40
CA VAL A 511 -16.85 0.91 13.42
C VAL A 511 -16.99 1.54 14.80
N GLU A 512 -16.65 2.83 14.96
CA GLU A 512 -16.81 3.56 16.22
C GLU A 512 -18.27 3.61 16.69
N GLN A 513 -19.21 3.72 15.76
CA GLN A 513 -20.65 3.71 16.02
C GLN A 513 -21.23 2.32 16.33
N GLY A 514 -20.41 1.26 16.24
CA GLY A 514 -20.78 -0.10 16.62
C GLY A 514 -21.32 -0.98 15.50
N ALA A 515 -20.93 -0.77 14.24
CA ALA A 515 -21.24 -1.72 13.17
C ALA A 515 -20.61 -3.09 13.46
N ASP A 516 -21.40 -4.18 13.40
CA ASP A 516 -20.86 -5.53 13.62
C ASP A 516 -20.13 -6.05 12.39
N MET A 517 -20.55 -5.60 11.20
CA MET A 517 -20.02 -6.00 9.91
C MET A 517 -19.94 -4.80 8.96
N LEU A 518 -18.95 -4.80 8.08
CA LEU A 518 -18.65 -3.70 7.16
C LEU A 518 -18.89 -4.14 5.73
N MET A 519 -19.17 -3.20 4.82
CA MET A 519 -19.36 -3.50 3.41
C MET A 519 -18.74 -2.46 2.46
N VAL A 520 -18.16 -2.95 1.36
CA VAL A 520 -17.78 -2.15 0.19
C VAL A 520 -18.75 -2.40 -0.98
N LYS A 521 -19.25 -1.32 -1.60
CA LYS A 521 -20.19 -1.36 -2.71
C LYS A 521 -19.94 -0.20 -3.69
N PRO A 522 -19.66 -0.42 -4.98
CA PRO A 522 -19.53 -1.70 -5.70
C PRO A 522 -18.34 -2.56 -5.29
N GLY A 523 -18.22 -3.75 -5.88
CA GLY A 523 -17.16 -4.70 -5.53
C GLY A 523 -15.93 -4.61 -6.42
N LEU A 524 -16.06 -5.08 -7.67
CA LEU A 524 -14.94 -5.37 -8.58
C LEU A 524 -14.15 -4.10 -8.91
N ALA A 525 -14.84 -2.98 -9.12
CA ALA A 525 -14.21 -1.69 -9.40
C ALA A 525 -13.51 -1.05 -8.18
N TYR A 526 -13.66 -1.63 -6.98
CA TYR A 526 -13.19 -1.07 -5.70
C TYR A 526 -12.47 -2.12 -4.83
N LEU A 527 -11.82 -3.12 -5.45
CA LEU A 527 -11.05 -4.14 -4.74
C LEU A 527 -9.90 -3.56 -3.91
N ASP A 528 -9.33 -2.44 -4.34
CA ASP A 528 -8.34 -1.68 -3.57
C ASP A 528 -8.91 -1.21 -2.23
N MET A 529 -10.19 -0.80 -2.22
CA MET A 529 -10.88 -0.37 -1.02
C MET A 529 -11.31 -1.55 -0.14
N VAL A 530 -11.69 -2.69 -0.73
CA VAL A 530 -11.90 -3.95 0.02
C VAL A 530 -10.63 -4.31 0.78
N HIS A 531 -9.48 -4.28 0.10
CA HIS A 531 -8.19 -4.58 0.71
C HIS A 531 -7.81 -3.62 1.82
N ARG A 532 -7.88 -2.30 1.58
CA ARG A 532 -7.57 -1.28 2.59
C ARG A 532 -8.46 -1.39 3.82
N VAL A 533 -9.76 -1.64 3.64
CA VAL A 533 -10.69 -1.83 4.75
C VAL A 533 -10.34 -3.07 5.56
N LYS A 534 -10.05 -4.20 4.89
CA LYS A 534 -9.69 -5.44 5.60
C LYS A 534 -8.37 -5.30 6.36
N GLU A 535 -7.36 -4.66 5.78
CA GLU A 535 -6.08 -4.42 6.46
C GLU A 535 -6.24 -3.50 7.69
N THR A 536 -7.08 -2.47 7.58
CA THR A 536 -7.28 -1.50 8.67
C THR A 536 -8.18 -2.05 9.78
N PHE A 537 -9.20 -2.83 9.43
CA PHE A 537 -10.19 -3.38 10.36
C PHE A 537 -10.26 -4.91 10.26
N PRO A 538 -9.16 -5.63 10.54
CA PRO A 538 -9.07 -7.07 10.30
C PRO A 538 -10.04 -7.91 11.13
N ASN A 539 -10.46 -7.36 12.28
CA ASN A 539 -11.34 -8.03 13.25
C ASN A 539 -12.84 -7.93 12.92
N HIS A 540 -13.22 -7.18 11.88
CA HIS A 540 -14.60 -7.10 11.42
C HIS A 540 -14.81 -8.00 10.20
N PRO A 541 -15.91 -8.77 10.14
CA PRO A 541 -16.30 -9.42 8.90
C PRO A 541 -16.56 -8.37 7.81
N LEU A 542 -15.92 -8.57 6.66
CA LEU A 542 -16.02 -7.67 5.53
C LEU A 542 -16.87 -8.28 4.42
N PHE A 543 -17.94 -7.57 4.07
CA PHE A 543 -18.80 -7.90 2.96
C PHE A 543 -18.38 -7.13 1.72
N VAL A 544 -18.54 -7.75 0.56
CA VAL A 544 -18.45 -7.05 -0.72
C VAL A 544 -19.70 -7.32 -1.54
N TYR A 545 -20.23 -6.27 -2.17
CA TYR A 545 -21.42 -6.38 -3.00
C TYR A 545 -21.02 -6.38 -4.48
N GLN A 546 -21.18 -7.52 -5.16
CA GLN A 546 -21.16 -7.58 -6.62
C GLN A 546 -22.45 -6.99 -7.17
N VAL A 547 -22.40 -5.76 -7.63
CA VAL A 547 -23.61 -4.99 -7.93
C VAL A 547 -24.21 -5.39 -9.26
N SER A 548 -25.42 -4.89 -9.50
CA SER A 548 -26.22 -5.23 -10.67
C SER A 548 -25.50 -4.96 -12.00
N GLY A 549 -24.79 -3.84 -12.12
CA GLY A 549 -24.02 -3.52 -13.33
C GLY A 549 -22.83 -4.45 -13.53
N GLU A 550 -22.15 -4.87 -12.46
CA GLU A 550 -21.04 -5.84 -12.53
C GLU A 550 -21.54 -7.22 -12.95
N TYR A 551 -22.70 -7.63 -12.42
CA TYR A 551 -23.40 -8.85 -12.82
C TYR A 551 -23.76 -8.83 -14.31
N SER A 552 -24.48 -7.80 -14.77
CA SER A 552 -24.92 -7.69 -16.17
C SER A 552 -23.74 -7.53 -17.12
N MET A 553 -22.67 -6.85 -16.71
CA MET A 553 -21.43 -6.72 -17.47
C MET A 553 -20.83 -8.10 -17.79
N LEU A 554 -20.70 -8.98 -16.78
CA LEU A 554 -20.20 -10.34 -17.01
C LEU A 554 -21.16 -11.17 -17.87
N HIS A 555 -22.47 -11.05 -17.62
CA HIS A 555 -23.49 -11.77 -18.39
C HIS A 555 -23.43 -11.41 -19.88
N HIS A 556 -23.44 -10.12 -20.22
CA HIS A 556 -23.43 -9.67 -21.61
C HIS A 556 -22.10 -9.96 -22.31
N ALA A 557 -20.97 -9.78 -21.62
CA ALA A 557 -19.67 -10.12 -22.19
C ALA A 557 -19.57 -11.62 -22.52
N ALA A 558 -20.06 -12.50 -21.65
CA ALA A 558 -20.11 -13.93 -21.90
C ALA A 558 -21.11 -14.30 -23.02
N SER A 559 -22.28 -13.67 -23.06
CA SER A 559 -23.25 -13.88 -24.15
C SER A 559 -22.70 -13.48 -25.53
N ASN A 560 -21.73 -12.55 -25.58
CA ASN A 560 -21.02 -12.17 -26.79
C ASN A 560 -19.78 -13.06 -27.08
N GLY A 561 -19.56 -14.13 -26.33
CA GLY A 561 -18.44 -15.04 -26.53
C GLY A 561 -17.08 -14.50 -26.07
N THR A 562 -17.04 -13.45 -25.25
CA THR A 562 -15.78 -12.85 -24.76
C THR A 562 -15.02 -13.83 -23.85
N PHE A 563 -15.76 -14.55 -23.00
CA PHE A 563 -15.24 -15.57 -22.09
C PHE A 563 -16.36 -16.51 -21.66
N ASP A 564 -15.99 -17.65 -21.08
CA ASP A 564 -16.93 -18.51 -20.36
C ASP A 564 -17.44 -17.80 -19.09
N LEU A 565 -18.77 -17.75 -18.92
CA LEU A 565 -19.39 -17.06 -17.79
C LEU A 565 -18.99 -17.68 -16.46
N ASP A 566 -18.89 -19.01 -16.42
CA ASP A 566 -18.60 -19.77 -15.21
C ASP A 566 -17.16 -19.55 -14.73
N ALA A 567 -16.21 -19.46 -15.65
CA ALA A 567 -14.83 -19.08 -15.37
C ALA A 567 -14.75 -17.64 -14.85
N ALA A 568 -15.42 -16.69 -15.50
CA ALA A 568 -15.39 -15.28 -15.12
C ALA A 568 -16.03 -15.03 -13.74
N VAL A 569 -17.12 -15.73 -13.43
CA VAL A 569 -17.73 -15.68 -12.08
C VAL A 569 -16.77 -16.24 -11.05
N SER A 570 -16.19 -17.42 -11.27
CA SER A 570 -15.22 -18.02 -10.35
C SER A 570 -14.02 -17.09 -10.08
N GLU A 571 -13.44 -16.50 -11.12
CA GLU A 571 -12.32 -15.56 -10.98
C GLU A 571 -12.72 -14.28 -10.21
N THR A 572 -13.92 -13.77 -10.46
CA THR A 572 -14.47 -12.61 -9.74
C THR A 572 -14.64 -12.89 -8.25
N LEU A 573 -15.17 -14.07 -7.88
CA LEU A 573 -15.30 -14.46 -6.47
C LEU A 573 -13.94 -14.64 -5.81
N VAL A 574 -12.96 -15.24 -6.50
CA VAL A 574 -11.58 -15.36 -6.00
C VAL A 574 -10.97 -13.98 -5.81
N ALA A 575 -11.20 -13.02 -6.72
CA ALA A 575 -10.72 -11.66 -6.58
C ALA A 575 -11.26 -10.97 -5.32
N PHE A 576 -12.55 -11.18 -5.00
CA PHE A 576 -13.16 -10.69 -3.77
C PHE A 576 -12.53 -11.31 -2.51
N LYS A 577 -12.40 -12.64 -2.45
CA LYS A 577 -11.76 -13.32 -1.31
C LYS A 577 -10.30 -12.90 -1.16
N ARG A 578 -9.56 -12.79 -2.26
CA ARG A 578 -8.15 -12.35 -2.27
C ARG A 578 -8.00 -10.92 -1.75
N ALA A 579 -8.93 -10.04 -2.08
CA ALA A 579 -8.93 -8.67 -1.55
C ALA A 579 -9.29 -8.61 -0.06
N GLY A 580 -9.80 -9.69 0.54
CA GLY A 580 -10.07 -9.77 1.98
C GLY A 580 -11.54 -9.80 2.36
N ALA A 581 -12.46 -9.95 1.40
CA ALA A 581 -13.87 -10.14 1.71
C ALA A 581 -14.11 -11.51 2.36
N ASP A 582 -14.87 -11.51 3.46
CA ASP A 582 -15.31 -12.71 4.14
C ASP A 582 -16.59 -13.25 3.49
N VAL A 583 -17.53 -12.35 3.15
CA VAL A 583 -18.84 -12.67 2.55
C VAL A 583 -19.06 -11.87 1.28
N ILE A 584 -19.64 -12.51 0.27
CA ILE A 584 -19.90 -11.96 -1.06
C ILE A 584 -21.41 -11.92 -1.30
N ILE A 585 -21.94 -10.73 -1.49
CA ILE A 585 -23.32 -10.52 -1.92
C ILE A 585 -23.35 -10.56 -3.45
N THR A 586 -24.00 -11.57 -4.04
CA THR A 586 -24.01 -11.76 -5.49
C THR A 586 -25.30 -12.38 -6.02
N TYR A 587 -25.76 -11.87 -7.17
CA TYR A 587 -26.88 -12.43 -7.94
C TYR A 587 -26.55 -13.78 -8.59
N PHE A 588 -25.26 -14.14 -8.72
CA PHE A 588 -24.85 -15.45 -9.24
C PHE A 588 -25.06 -16.59 -8.23
N THR A 589 -25.49 -16.31 -6.99
CA THR A 589 -25.65 -17.33 -5.93
C THR A 589 -26.41 -18.58 -6.39
N PRO A 590 -27.60 -18.49 -7.04
CA PRO A 590 -28.31 -19.69 -7.51
C PRO A 590 -27.50 -20.52 -8.51
N ARG A 591 -26.71 -19.88 -9.38
CA ARG A 591 -25.84 -20.56 -10.35
C ARG A 591 -24.69 -21.27 -9.64
N ILE A 592 -24.05 -20.58 -8.70
CA ILE A 592 -22.92 -21.11 -7.92
C ILE A 592 -23.36 -22.35 -7.12
N LEU A 593 -24.49 -22.27 -6.40
CA LEU A 593 -25.00 -23.39 -5.60
C LEU A 593 -25.28 -24.65 -6.45
N LYS A 594 -25.92 -24.48 -7.61
CA LYS A 594 -26.17 -25.60 -8.54
C LYS A 594 -24.87 -26.24 -9.01
N ARG A 595 -23.84 -25.44 -9.26
CA ARG A 595 -22.52 -25.91 -9.69
C ARG A 595 -21.78 -26.63 -8.56
N VAL A 596 -21.81 -26.12 -7.33
CA VAL A 596 -21.25 -26.81 -6.15
C VAL A 596 -21.92 -28.18 -5.97
N ALA A 597 -23.26 -28.23 -6.01
CA ALA A 597 -24.00 -29.48 -5.87
C ALA A 597 -23.70 -30.51 -6.98
N GLY A 598 -23.39 -30.03 -8.19
CA GLY A 598 -22.93 -30.86 -9.31
C GLY A 598 -21.43 -31.23 -9.29
N GLY A 599 -20.68 -30.86 -8.24
CA GLY A 599 -19.24 -31.17 -8.08
C GLY A 599 -18.29 -30.22 -8.81
N GLY A 600 -18.76 -29.08 -9.33
CA GLY A 600 -18.03 -28.23 -10.28
C GLY A 600 -17.25 -27.03 -9.70
N LEU A 601 -17.06 -26.95 -8.39
CA LEU A 601 -16.26 -25.93 -7.72
C LEU A 601 -15.25 -26.62 -6.80
N SER A 602 -14.23 -27.24 -7.39
CA SER A 602 -13.02 -27.69 -6.70
C SER A 602 -11.88 -26.73 -7.03
#